data_AF-A0A3N5GMJ5-F1
#
_entry.id   AF-A0A3N5GMJ5-F1
#
_cell.length_a   1.000
_cell.length_b   1.000
_cell.length_c   1.000
_cell.angle_alpha   90.00
_cell.angle_beta   90.00
_cell.angle_gamma   90.00
#
_symmetry.space_group_name_H-M   'P 1'
#
loop_
_entity.id
_entity.type
_entity.pdbx_description
1 polymer ?
#
loop_
_entity_poly.entity_id
_entity_poly.type
_entity_poly.pdbx_seq_one_letter_code
_entity_poly.pdbx_strand_id
1 'polypeptide(L)'
;RSHRACVAACGDVGAIDFGRSERERSERFDLVFDLREHSMFECQLAPQGEICDRCPVTRRGKPLFDCHQPPQGYFHPGRDESARIQQALKLVAMVGEFEKPRFFRYREKLCAHGRNRIEGCTACIDVCSTRAIESAGDVIRVEPHLCMGCGGCTTVCPSGAIGYAYPTPARLGEQIRQGLAAYRDRGGRDACLLIHDGEEGARLIEALTRPAGRASGPAARAPAGRGLPARVIPVAVHHVGSFGIDLALAALAFGASQVAVLASPDIAPQYREATGTQFAIAQTLVGALGYQGRHFSVIDGSDPGWVDALFALAPAVGIAQSASFALSEDKRRSIEFALDHLAGQAKANGFAVPQSVALAAGAPFGTLKVRRDSCTLCMACIGACPESALLDNPDSPQLRFIERNCVQCGLCAKTCPEQAITLESRYVFGEETRTPVVLNEAQPFHCISCGKPFGTRQMIDNMLGRLAGHAMFGGDAARRLQMCADCRVVDMVSNPAESTVFDYTDRKPS
;
A
#
# COMPACT_ATOMS: atom_id res chain seq x y z
N ARG A 1 -20.54 24.11 15.13
CA ARG A 1 -21.49 24.41 14.03
C ARG A 1 -22.12 23.09 13.60
N SER A 2 -23.43 22.97 13.68
CA SER A 2 -24.16 21.69 13.70
C SER A 2 -24.10 20.92 12.39
N HIS A 3 -23.90 19.61 12.48
CA HIS A 3 -23.92 18.58 11.41
C HIS A 3 -25.02 18.78 10.34
N ARG A 4 -26.19 19.31 10.73
CA ARG A 4 -27.31 19.60 9.81
C ARG A 4 -27.01 20.66 8.75
N ALA A 5 -26.08 21.58 9.00
CA ALA A 5 -25.71 22.62 8.05
C ALA A 5 -24.90 22.06 6.86
N CYS A 6 -24.06 21.05 7.10
CA CYS A 6 -23.31 20.36 6.03
C CYS A 6 -24.24 19.51 5.16
N VAL A 7 -25.25 18.86 5.76
CA VAL A 7 -26.24 18.06 5.02
C VAL A 7 -27.14 18.94 4.16
N ALA A 8 -27.58 20.10 4.67
CA ALA A 8 -28.38 21.05 3.88
C ALA A 8 -27.59 21.64 2.70
N ALA A 9 -26.29 21.94 2.89
CA ALA A 9 -25.45 22.52 1.82
C ALA A 9 -25.06 21.53 0.72
N CYS A 10 -25.04 20.22 1.01
CA CYS A 10 -24.63 19.17 0.07
C CYS A 10 -25.78 18.30 -0.44
N GLY A 11 -27.00 18.48 0.09
CA GLY A 11 -28.18 17.68 -0.21
C GLY A 11 -28.66 17.80 -1.66
N ASP A 12 -28.74 19.03 -2.18
CA ASP A 12 -29.24 19.28 -3.54
C ASP A 12 -28.29 18.79 -4.65
N VAL A 13 -26.99 18.60 -4.32
CA VAL A 13 -25.95 18.11 -5.25
C VAL A 13 -25.74 16.59 -5.10
N GLY A 14 -26.37 15.94 -4.11
CA GLY A 14 -26.23 14.51 -3.85
C GLY A 14 -24.81 14.08 -3.44
N ALA A 15 -23.98 15.01 -2.95
CA ALA A 15 -22.58 14.74 -2.61
C ALA A 15 -22.41 13.90 -1.33
N ILE A 16 -23.42 13.90 -0.46
CA ILE A 16 -23.50 13.05 0.74
C ILE A 16 -24.91 12.48 0.81
N ASP A 17 -25.07 11.23 0.38
CA ASP A 17 -26.32 10.48 0.48
C ASP A 17 -26.04 9.18 1.26
N PHE A 18 -26.40 9.18 2.54
CA PHE A 18 -26.31 8.01 3.42
C PHE A 18 -27.47 7.01 3.20
N GLY A 19 -28.47 7.39 2.41
CA GLY A 19 -29.58 6.53 1.97
C GLY A 19 -29.32 5.85 0.63
N ARG A 20 -28.13 6.05 0.03
CA ARG A 20 -27.76 5.41 -1.23
C ARG A 20 -27.61 3.91 -1.01
N SER A 21 -28.69 3.17 -1.25
CA SER A 21 -28.68 1.72 -1.32
C SER A 21 -27.64 1.29 -2.35
N GLU A 22 -26.86 0.25 -2.03
CA GLU A 22 -26.01 -0.42 -3.02
C GLU A 22 -26.88 -0.69 -4.25
N ARG A 23 -26.49 -0.12 -5.39
CA ARG A 23 -27.17 -0.41 -6.66
C ARG A 23 -26.72 -1.80 -7.06
N GLU A 24 -27.59 -2.78 -6.89
CA GLU A 24 -27.46 -4.06 -7.59
C GLU A 24 -27.25 -3.79 -9.08
N ARG A 25 -26.18 -4.36 -9.62
CA ARG A 25 -25.88 -4.34 -11.04
C ARG A 25 -25.97 -5.78 -11.52
N SER A 26 -26.97 -6.06 -12.35
CA SER A 26 -27.07 -7.33 -13.06
C SER A 26 -26.41 -7.15 -14.43
N GLU A 27 -25.41 -7.98 -14.71
CA GLU A 27 -24.72 -8.06 -15.99
C GLU A 27 -24.70 -9.53 -16.43
N ARG A 28 -24.61 -9.78 -17.75
CA ARG A 28 -24.49 -11.13 -18.30
C ARG A 28 -23.02 -11.41 -18.60
N PHE A 29 -22.53 -12.56 -18.13
CA PHE A 29 -21.17 -13.01 -18.33
C PHE A 29 -21.16 -14.39 -18.97
N ASP A 30 -20.21 -14.60 -19.89
CA ASP A 30 -19.96 -15.92 -20.47
C ASP A 30 -18.99 -16.70 -19.58
N LEU A 31 -19.33 -17.97 -19.31
CA LEU A 31 -18.39 -18.91 -18.69
C LEU A 31 -17.40 -19.39 -19.77
N VAL A 32 -16.11 -19.33 -19.47
CA VAL A 32 -15.06 -19.68 -20.42
C VAL A 32 -14.48 -21.03 -20.04
N PHE A 33 -14.77 -22.05 -20.85
CA PHE A 33 -14.09 -23.34 -20.79
C PHE A 33 -12.93 -23.36 -21.77
N ASP A 34 -11.76 -22.97 -21.29
CA ASP A 34 -10.55 -22.84 -22.10
C ASP A 34 -9.93 -24.20 -22.41
N LEU A 35 -10.37 -24.79 -23.51
CA LEU A 35 -9.85 -26.04 -24.07
C LEU A 35 -8.52 -25.88 -24.82
N ARG A 36 -7.87 -24.71 -24.80
CA ARG A 36 -6.59 -24.52 -25.49
C ARG A 36 -5.53 -25.45 -24.90
N GLU A 37 -5.25 -26.52 -25.60
CA GLU A 37 -4.27 -27.52 -25.19
C GLU A 37 -2.79 -27.08 -25.20
N HIS A 38 -2.28 -26.08 -25.93
CA HIS A 38 -2.79 -24.93 -26.71
C HIS A 38 -3.20 -25.24 -28.15
N SER A 39 -4.12 -24.49 -28.79
CA SER A 39 -4.52 -24.78 -30.18
C SER A 39 -5.12 -23.61 -30.96
N MET A 40 -4.75 -23.50 -32.24
CA MET A 40 -5.71 -23.15 -33.29
C MET A 40 -5.50 -24.24 -34.36
N PHE A 41 -6.18 -25.38 -34.22
CA PHE A 41 -6.13 -26.63 -35.02
C PHE A 41 -5.09 -26.70 -36.18
N GLU A 42 -4.13 -27.64 -36.11
CA GLU A 42 -3.43 -28.18 -37.29
C GLU A 42 -2.95 -27.17 -38.37
N CYS A 43 -2.03 -26.26 -38.04
CA CYS A 43 -1.36 -25.46 -39.06
C CYS A 43 -0.31 -26.32 -39.81
N GLN A 44 -0.56 -26.71 -41.06
CA GLN A 44 0.41 -27.38 -41.94
C GLN A 44 1.48 -26.43 -42.53
N LEU A 45 1.46 -25.14 -42.18
CA LEU A 45 2.39 -24.15 -42.72
C LEU A 45 3.59 -23.99 -41.76
N ALA A 46 4.79 -24.23 -42.29
CA ALA A 46 6.03 -24.11 -41.54
C ALA A 46 6.21 -22.67 -41.02
N PRO A 47 6.44 -22.47 -39.71
CA PRO A 47 6.56 -21.13 -39.14
C PRO A 47 7.90 -20.47 -39.49
N GLN A 48 7.85 -19.19 -39.87
CA GLN A 48 9.02 -18.31 -39.94
C GLN A 48 9.13 -17.52 -38.62
N GLY A 49 9.67 -18.15 -37.57
CA GLY A 49 9.98 -17.48 -36.30
C GLY A 49 8.86 -17.46 -35.24
N GLU A 50 8.93 -16.50 -34.31
CA GLU A 50 8.13 -16.44 -33.07
C GLU A 50 6.78 -15.72 -33.21
N ILE A 51 6.52 -15.01 -34.30
CA ILE A 51 5.32 -14.18 -34.53
C ILE A 51 4.69 -14.56 -35.88
N CYS A 52 3.36 -14.62 -35.96
CA CYS A 52 2.62 -14.88 -37.21
C CYS A 52 1.79 -13.66 -37.61
N ASP A 53 2.23 -12.94 -38.63
CA ASP A 53 1.60 -11.68 -39.09
C ASP A 53 0.20 -11.85 -39.70
N ARG A 54 -0.26 -13.10 -39.89
CA ARG A 54 -1.58 -13.44 -40.46
C ARG A 54 -2.61 -13.89 -39.44
N CYS A 55 -2.24 -13.99 -38.16
CA CYS A 55 -3.15 -14.41 -37.10
C CYS A 55 -3.22 -13.32 -36.01
N PRO A 56 -4.39 -12.70 -35.76
CA PRO A 56 -4.54 -11.69 -34.71
C PRO A 56 -4.45 -12.27 -33.28
N VAL A 57 -4.35 -13.59 -33.14
CA VAL A 57 -4.30 -14.33 -31.86
C VAL A 57 -2.91 -14.95 -31.64
N THR A 58 -1.85 -14.14 -31.74
CA THR A 58 -0.46 -14.60 -31.60
C THR A 58 0.02 -14.65 -30.15
N ARG A 59 -0.54 -15.57 -29.35
CA ARG A 59 0.23 -16.23 -28.29
C ARG A 59 -0.04 -17.73 -28.33
N ARG A 60 0.92 -18.48 -28.89
CA ARG A 60 1.00 -19.93 -28.72
C ARG A 60 0.99 -20.26 -27.24
N GLY A 61 0.61 -21.47 -26.88
CA GLY A 61 1.36 -22.05 -25.77
C GLY A 61 0.89 -21.72 -24.34
N LYS A 62 -0.08 -20.81 -24.16
CA LYS A 62 -0.67 -20.25 -22.91
C LYS A 62 -2.09 -20.70 -22.49
N PRO A 63 -2.49 -20.97 -21.23
CA PRO A 63 -3.80 -20.45 -20.81
C PRO A 63 -3.86 -18.94 -21.08
N LEU A 64 -5.03 -18.41 -21.44
CA LEU A 64 -5.17 -16.96 -21.67
C LEU A 64 -4.90 -16.15 -20.42
N PHE A 65 -5.28 -16.69 -19.27
CA PHE A 65 -4.94 -16.16 -17.96
C PHE A 65 -3.95 -17.12 -17.30
N ASP A 66 -2.69 -16.71 -17.24
CA ASP A 66 -1.58 -17.41 -16.54
C ASP A 66 -1.39 -16.88 -15.11
N CYS A 67 -2.40 -16.19 -14.58
CA CYS A 67 -2.41 -15.63 -13.25
C CYS A 67 -2.71 -16.71 -12.20
N HIS A 68 -2.21 -16.55 -10.97
CA HIS A 68 -2.32 -17.58 -9.93
C HIS A 68 -3.77 -17.91 -9.59
N GLN A 69 -4.62 -16.89 -9.61
CA GLN A 69 -6.05 -17.03 -9.41
C GLN A 69 -6.75 -16.45 -10.64
N PRO A 70 -7.28 -17.30 -11.54
CA PRO A 70 -7.97 -16.84 -12.73
C PRO A 70 -9.29 -16.13 -12.40
N PRO A 71 -9.84 -15.34 -13.34
CA PRO A 71 -11.15 -14.72 -13.18
C PRO A 71 -12.24 -15.75 -12.89
N GLN A 72 -13.25 -15.36 -12.11
CA GLN A 72 -14.43 -16.19 -11.87
C GLN A 72 -15.08 -16.60 -13.20
N GLY A 73 -15.43 -17.87 -13.33
CA GLY A 73 -16.02 -18.41 -14.56
C GLY A 73 -15.02 -18.77 -15.66
N TYR A 74 -13.72 -18.53 -15.46
CA TYR A 74 -12.67 -19.05 -16.34
C TYR A 74 -12.13 -20.37 -15.83
N PHE A 75 -12.16 -21.38 -16.69
CA PHE A 75 -11.67 -22.73 -16.41
C PHE A 75 -10.65 -23.12 -17.46
N HIS A 76 -9.52 -23.68 -17.03
CA HIS A 76 -8.53 -24.26 -17.91
C HIS A 76 -8.15 -25.65 -17.40
N PRO A 77 -8.83 -26.72 -17.87
CA PRO A 77 -8.66 -28.06 -17.32
C PRO A 77 -7.43 -28.82 -17.83
N GLY A 78 -6.72 -28.27 -18.82
CA GLY A 78 -5.62 -28.97 -19.47
C GLY A 78 -6.06 -30.26 -20.17
N ARG A 79 -5.15 -31.23 -20.27
CA ARG A 79 -5.35 -32.51 -21.01
C ARG A 79 -5.91 -33.64 -20.16
N ASP A 80 -5.81 -33.53 -18.84
CA ASP A 80 -6.22 -34.60 -17.93
C ASP A 80 -7.75 -34.76 -17.98
N GLU A 81 -8.21 -35.94 -18.38
CA GLU A 81 -9.62 -36.21 -18.62
C GLU A 81 -10.45 -36.10 -17.33
N SER A 82 -9.88 -36.54 -16.20
CA SER A 82 -10.52 -36.42 -14.89
C SER A 82 -10.69 -34.95 -14.50
N ALA A 83 -9.64 -34.14 -14.64
CA ALA A 83 -9.68 -32.70 -14.39
C ALA A 83 -10.67 -31.99 -15.33
N ARG A 84 -10.75 -32.38 -16.60
CA ARG A 84 -11.74 -31.85 -17.56
C ARG A 84 -13.16 -32.14 -17.13
N ILE A 85 -13.47 -33.38 -16.76
CA ILE A 85 -14.80 -33.75 -16.28
C ILE A 85 -15.13 -32.97 -15.00
N GLN A 86 -14.21 -32.90 -14.05
CA GLN A 86 -14.42 -32.17 -12.80
C GLN A 86 -14.67 -30.67 -13.03
N GLN A 87 -13.87 -30.01 -13.87
CA GLN A 87 -14.07 -28.59 -14.16
C GLN A 87 -15.33 -28.34 -15.00
N ALA A 88 -15.69 -29.25 -15.92
CA ALA A 88 -16.94 -29.14 -16.67
C ALA A 88 -18.17 -29.23 -15.74
N LEU A 89 -18.15 -30.15 -14.76
CA LEU A 89 -19.20 -30.24 -13.74
C LEU A 89 -19.29 -28.96 -12.89
N LYS A 90 -18.14 -28.37 -12.51
CA LYS A 90 -18.11 -27.07 -11.82
C LYS A 90 -18.72 -25.96 -12.68
N LEU A 91 -18.37 -25.91 -13.97
CA LEU A 91 -18.89 -24.91 -14.90
C LEU A 91 -20.42 -25.01 -15.04
N VAL A 92 -20.98 -26.21 -15.17
CA VAL A 92 -22.44 -26.42 -15.22
C VAL A 92 -23.12 -25.95 -13.93
N ALA A 93 -22.46 -26.11 -12.78
CA ALA A 93 -22.94 -25.61 -11.50
C ALA A 93 -22.82 -24.08 -11.34
N MET A 94 -22.14 -23.38 -12.25
CA MET A 94 -22.02 -21.90 -12.26
C MET A 94 -23.12 -21.21 -13.07
N VAL A 95 -24.24 -21.90 -13.36
CA VAL A 95 -25.44 -21.28 -13.95
C VAL A 95 -26.39 -20.85 -12.84
N GLY A 96 -26.56 -19.54 -12.66
CA GLY A 96 -27.40 -18.98 -11.60
C GLY A 96 -27.13 -17.50 -11.37
N GLU A 97 -27.63 -17.00 -10.23
CA GLU A 97 -27.35 -15.65 -9.75
C GLU A 97 -26.20 -15.72 -8.73
N PHE A 98 -25.23 -14.81 -8.88
CA PHE A 98 -24.04 -14.75 -8.03
C PHE A 98 -23.83 -13.33 -7.56
N GLU A 99 -23.48 -13.20 -6.28
CA GLU A 99 -23.07 -11.93 -5.70
C GLU A 99 -21.55 -11.87 -5.63
N LYS A 100 -20.99 -10.78 -6.18
CA LYS A 100 -19.57 -10.47 -6.05
C LYS A 100 -19.41 -9.14 -5.33
N PRO A 101 -19.01 -9.15 -4.05
CA PRO A 101 -18.72 -7.92 -3.33
C PRO A 101 -17.63 -7.11 -4.03
N ARG A 102 -17.74 -5.79 -3.94
CA ARG A 102 -16.61 -4.94 -4.30
C ARG A 102 -15.59 -4.97 -3.17
N PHE A 103 -14.55 -5.79 -3.31
CA PHE A 103 -13.57 -6.05 -2.25
C PHE A 103 -12.62 -4.89 -1.90
N PHE A 104 -12.60 -3.81 -2.68
CA PHE A 104 -11.66 -2.71 -2.50
C PHE A 104 -12.33 -1.33 -2.54
N ARG A 105 -11.74 -0.40 -1.79
CA ARG A 105 -12.03 1.05 -1.87
C ARG A 105 -10.75 1.78 -2.23
N TYR A 106 -10.78 2.56 -3.31
CA TYR A 106 -9.62 3.32 -3.78
C TYR A 106 -9.81 4.83 -3.55
N ARG A 107 -8.80 5.47 -2.93
CA ARG A 107 -8.72 6.91 -2.64
C ARG A 107 -7.50 7.49 -3.36
N GLU A 108 -7.74 7.98 -4.57
CA GLU A 108 -6.70 8.50 -5.46
C GLU A 108 -5.80 9.56 -4.82
N LYS A 109 -6.36 10.44 -3.98
CA LYS A 109 -5.62 11.53 -3.31
C LYS A 109 -4.48 11.03 -2.41
N LEU A 110 -4.57 9.82 -1.87
CA LEU A 110 -3.54 9.20 -1.02
C LEU A 110 -2.59 8.31 -1.83
N CYS A 111 -2.82 8.16 -3.14
CA CYS A 111 -2.06 7.23 -3.94
C CYS A 111 -0.64 7.74 -4.16
N ALA A 112 0.33 6.92 -3.78
CA ALA A 112 1.75 7.20 -3.99
C ALA A 112 2.29 6.56 -5.28
N HIS A 113 1.42 6.14 -6.19
CA HIS A 113 1.82 5.46 -7.43
C HIS A 113 2.60 6.36 -8.37
N GLY A 114 2.16 7.60 -8.57
CA GLY A 114 2.91 8.56 -9.35
C GLY A 114 2.49 9.99 -9.09
N ARG A 115 3.34 10.93 -9.51
CA ARG A 115 3.05 12.35 -9.51
C ARG A 115 3.88 13.04 -10.58
N ASN A 116 3.26 13.88 -11.41
CA ASN A 116 3.94 14.58 -12.50
C ASN A 116 4.67 13.63 -13.46
N ARG A 117 4.08 12.46 -13.75
CA ARG A 117 4.65 11.38 -14.57
C ARG A 117 5.92 10.72 -14.00
N ILE A 118 6.22 10.97 -12.73
CA ILE A 118 7.27 10.25 -12.00
C ILE A 118 6.62 9.10 -11.27
N GLU A 119 7.01 7.87 -11.63
CA GLU A 119 6.55 6.67 -10.94
C GLU A 119 7.16 6.58 -9.53
N GLY A 120 6.30 6.33 -8.54
CA GLY A 120 6.58 6.16 -7.13
C GLY A 120 6.46 4.69 -6.71
N CYS A 121 5.35 4.34 -6.07
CA CYS A 121 5.08 3.02 -5.48
C CYS A 121 4.29 2.10 -6.41
N THR A 122 4.77 0.87 -6.62
CA THR A 122 4.12 -0.17 -7.45
C THR A 122 3.60 -1.37 -6.64
N ALA A 123 3.78 -1.38 -5.32
CA ALA A 123 3.54 -2.57 -4.48
C ALA A 123 2.19 -3.27 -4.70
N CYS A 124 1.10 -2.51 -4.89
CA CYS A 124 -0.22 -3.07 -5.15
C CYS A 124 -0.35 -3.78 -6.52
N ILE A 125 0.37 -3.31 -7.54
CA ILE A 125 0.45 -3.92 -8.87
C ILE A 125 1.26 -5.21 -8.75
N ASP A 126 2.44 -5.11 -8.13
CA ASP A 126 3.41 -6.21 -8.03
C ASP A 126 2.83 -7.41 -7.24
N VAL A 127 2.07 -7.14 -6.18
CA VAL A 127 1.46 -8.21 -5.37
C VAL A 127 0.21 -8.82 -6.01
N CYS A 128 -0.41 -8.19 -7.01
CA CYS A 128 -1.70 -8.60 -7.53
C CYS A 128 -1.63 -9.89 -8.37
N SER A 129 -1.88 -11.05 -7.74
CA SER A 129 -1.77 -12.35 -8.41
C SER A 129 -2.79 -12.55 -9.53
N THR A 130 -3.86 -11.75 -9.57
CA THR A 130 -4.93 -11.78 -10.59
C THR A 130 -4.68 -10.80 -11.74
N ARG A 131 -3.67 -9.92 -11.62
CA ARG A 131 -3.41 -8.80 -12.54
C ARG A 131 -4.61 -7.87 -12.74
N ALA A 132 -5.43 -7.70 -11.70
CA ALA A 132 -6.55 -6.76 -11.70
C ALA A 132 -6.12 -5.29 -11.57
N ILE A 133 -4.86 -5.02 -11.26
CA ILE A 133 -4.35 -3.66 -11.00
C ILE A 133 -3.27 -3.34 -12.03
N GLU A 134 -3.37 -2.16 -12.64
CA GLU A 134 -2.40 -1.64 -13.59
C GLU A 134 -2.11 -0.15 -13.34
N SER A 135 -1.00 0.33 -13.89
CA SER A 135 -0.68 1.76 -13.92
C SER A 135 -1.60 2.49 -14.91
N ALA A 136 -2.09 3.66 -14.49
CA ALA A 136 -2.91 4.56 -15.29
C ALA A 136 -2.39 6.01 -15.15
N GLY A 137 -1.13 6.23 -15.51
CA GLY A 137 -0.45 7.51 -15.34
C GLY A 137 0.03 7.71 -13.90
N ASP A 138 -0.38 8.80 -13.26
CA ASP A 138 0.00 9.10 -11.87
C ASP A 138 -0.80 8.27 -10.83
N VAL A 139 -1.77 7.49 -11.29
CA VAL A 139 -2.71 6.72 -10.46
C VAL A 139 -2.77 5.27 -10.93
N ILE A 140 -3.40 4.41 -10.15
CA ILE A 140 -3.69 3.04 -10.56
C ILE A 140 -5.12 2.91 -11.08
N ARG A 141 -5.34 1.94 -11.96
CA ARG A 141 -6.68 1.45 -12.32
C ARG A 141 -6.84 0.04 -11.77
N VAL A 142 -7.98 -0.22 -11.15
CA VAL A 142 -8.35 -1.54 -10.63
C VAL A 142 -9.58 -2.03 -11.38
N GLU A 143 -9.46 -3.15 -12.09
CA GLU A 143 -10.55 -3.82 -12.79
C GLU A 143 -11.35 -4.69 -11.79
N PRO A 144 -12.57 -4.28 -11.38
CA PRO A 144 -13.32 -5.00 -10.35
C PRO A 144 -13.69 -6.43 -10.75
N HIS A 145 -13.83 -6.72 -12.04
CA HIS A 145 -14.21 -8.05 -12.52
C HIS A 145 -13.05 -9.06 -12.42
N LEU A 146 -11.80 -8.60 -12.57
CA LEU A 146 -10.60 -9.42 -12.35
C LEU A 146 -10.17 -9.49 -10.88
N CYS A 147 -10.67 -8.59 -10.03
CA CYS A 147 -10.36 -8.61 -8.60
C CYS A 147 -11.02 -9.79 -7.91
N MET A 148 -10.23 -10.68 -7.29
CA MET A 148 -10.74 -11.87 -6.60
C MET A 148 -10.83 -11.70 -5.08
N GLY A 149 -10.66 -10.49 -4.57
CA GLY A 149 -10.85 -10.21 -3.14
C GLY A 149 -9.74 -10.68 -2.21
N CYS A 150 -8.56 -11.03 -2.73
CA CYS A 150 -7.45 -11.55 -1.93
C CYS A 150 -6.89 -10.59 -0.85
N GLY A 151 -7.07 -9.29 -1.01
CA GLY A 151 -6.60 -8.25 -0.07
C GLY A 151 -5.08 -8.00 -0.05
N GLY A 152 -4.27 -8.68 -0.86
CA GLY A 152 -2.82 -8.47 -0.89
C GLY A 152 -2.43 -7.01 -1.17
N CYS A 153 -3.13 -6.35 -2.09
CA CYS A 153 -2.90 -4.95 -2.44
C CYS A 153 -3.16 -3.98 -1.27
N THR A 154 -4.12 -4.27 -0.40
CA THR A 154 -4.44 -3.45 0.77
C THR A 154 -3.40 -3.66 1.87
N THR A 155 -2.93 -4.90 2.02
CA THR A 155 -1.86 -5.28 2.94
C THR A 155 -0.53 -4.59 2.61
N VAL A 156 -0.17 -4.46 1.33
CA VAL A 156 1.09 -3.79 0.95
C VAL A 156 0.96 -2.29 0.74
N CYS A 157 -0.26 -1.73 0.60
CA CYS A 157 -0.43 -0.31 0.40
C CYS A 157 0.02 0.49 1.65
N PRO A 158 1.08 1.32 1.54
CA PRO A 158 1.63 2.01 2.71
C PRO A 158 0.80 3.23 3.11
N SER A 159 0.18 3.93 2.15
CA SER A 159 -0.68 5.09 2.40
C SER A 159 -2.12 4.73 2.77
N GLY A 160 -2.52 3.47 2.58
CA GLY A 160 -3.94 3.09 2.68
C GLY A 160 -4.81 3.66 1.56
N ALA A 161 -4.22 4.08 0.43
CA ALA A 161 -4.95 4.52 -0.75
C ALA A 161 -5.90 3.45 -1.30
N ILE A 162 -5.50 2.17 -1.24
CA ILE A 162 -6.40 1.05 -1.49
C ILE A 162 -6.69 0.32 -0.17
N GLY A 163 -7.95 0.34 0.25
CA GLY A 163 -8.45 -0.29 1.48
C GLY A 163 -9.32 -1.50 1.19
N TYR A 164 -9.38 -2.44 2.14
CA TYR A 164 -10.18 -3.66 2.01
C TYR A 164 -11.62 -3.40 2.45
N ALA A 165 -12.58 -3.69 1.57
CA ALA A 165 -13.97 -3.29 1.76
C ALA A 165 -14.87 -4.42 2.27
N TYR A 166 -14.45 -5.68 2.15
CA TYR A 166 -15.29 -6.81 2.56
C TYR A 166 -14.48 -8.03 3.03
N PRO A 167 -14.57 -8.41 4.32
CA PRO A 167 -15.02 -7.56 5.43
C PRO A 167 -14.03 -6.40 5.65
N THR A 168 -14.49 -5.27 6.20
CA THR A 168 -13.58 -4.17 6.50
C THR A 168 -12.64 -4.51 7.67
N PRO A 169 -11.42 -3.92 7.72
CA PRO A 169 -10.50 -4.11 8.86
C PRO A 169 -11.14 -3.72 10.19
N ALA A 170 -12.03 -2.72 10.21
CA ALA A 170 -12.76 -2.33 11.42
C ALA A 170 -13.66 -3.48 11.94
N ARG A 171 -14.38 -4.14 11.04
CA ARG A 171 -15.26 -5.28 11.39
C ARG A 171 -14.45 -6.49 11.85
N LEU A 172 -13.38 -6.84 11.14
CA LEU A 172 -12.52 -7.95 11.51
C LEU A 172 -11.78 -7.67 12.84
N GLY A 173 -11.29 -6.45 13.03
CA GLY A 173 -10.67 -6.02 14.28
C GLY A 173 -11.61 -6.13 15.48
N GLU A 174 -12.87 -5.74 15.31
CA GLU A 174 -13.88 -5.90 16.35
C GLU A 174 -14.14 -7.37 16.69
N GLN A 175 -14.25 -8.24 15.68
CA GLN A 175 -14.39 -9.68 15.89
C GLN A 175 -13.19 -10.27 16.64
N ILE A 176 -11.97 -9.88 16.28
CA ILE A 176 -10.74 -10.31 16.96
C ILE A 176 -10.73 -9.84 18.42
N ARG A 177 -11.04 -8.55 18.65
CA ARG A 177 -11.07 -7.96 19.99
C ARG A 177 -12.08 -8.66 20.90
N GLN A 178 -13.30 -8.91 20.41
CA GLN A 178 -14.33 -9.63 21.15
C GLN A 178 -13.96 -11.10 21.40
N GLY A 179 -13.40 -11.79 20.40
CA GLY A 179 -12.96 -13.17 20.52
C GLY A 179 -11.85 -13.35 21.56
N LEU A 180 -10.85 -12.46 21.54
CA LEU A 180 -9.76 -12.46 22.53
C LEU A 180 -10.27 -12.13 23.94
N ALA A 181 -11.19 -11.18 24.08
CA ALA A 181 -11.83 -10.89 25.35
C ALA A 181 -12.57 -12.12 25.89
N ALA A 182 -13.40 -12.76 25.07
CA ALA A 182 -14.16 -13.95 25.46
C ALA A 182 -13.27 -15.14 25.84
N TYR A 183 -12.11 -15.29 25.19
CA TYR A 183 -11.10 -16.31 25.53
C TYR A 183 -10.46 -16.02 26.89
N ARG A 184 -10.04 -14.78 27.13
CA ARG A 184 -9.47 -14.35 28.41
C ARG A 184 -10.46 -14.48 29.56
N ASP A 185 -11.72 -14.08 29.37
CA ASP A 185 -12.77 -14.14 30.40
C ASP A 185 -13.05 -15.58 30.87
N ARG A 186 -12.73 -16.57 30.03
CA ARG A 186 -12.78 -18.00 30.35
C ARG A 186 -11.47 -18.55 30.95
N GLY A 187 -10.53 -17.69 31.31
CA GLY A 187 -9.24 -18.05 31.89
C GLY A 187 -8.15 -18.40 30.87
N GLY A 188 -8.42 -18.22 29.57
CA GLY A 188 -7.44 -18.42 28.51
C GLY A 188 -6.23 -17.50 28.66
N ARG A 189 -5.04 -18.02 28.35
CA ARG A 189 -3.77 -17.28 28.39
C ARG A 189 -3.01 -17.48 27.08
N ASP A 190 -2.07 -16.58 26.81
CA ASP A 190 -1.10 -16.67 25.71
C ASP A 190 -1.74 -16.97 24.34
N ALA A 191 -2.86 -16.30 24.05
CA ALA A 191 -3.65 -16.53 22.85
C ALA A 191 -2.80 -16.37 21.58
N CYS A 192 -2.78 -17.41 20.75
CA CYS A 192 -2.18 -17.39 19.42
C CYS A 192 -3.30 -17.41 18.39
N LEU A 193 -3.48 -16.32 17.64
CA LEU A 193 -4.44 -16.32 16.53
C LEU A 193 -3.87 -17.10 15.35
N LEU A 194 -4.64 -18.03 14.79
CA LEU A 194 -4.33 -18.72 13.56
C LEU A 194 -5.26 -18.22 12.46
N ILE A 195 -4.78 -17.32 11.63
CA ILE A 195 -5.52 -16.74 10.52
C ILE A 195 -5.47 -17.72 9.34
N HIS A 196 -6.62 -18.08 8.79
CA HIS A 196 -6.73 -19.00 7.66
C HIS A 196 -7.87 -18.56 6.73
N ASP A 197 -7.81 -18.97 5.46
CA ASP A 197 -8.95 -18.81 4.54
C ASP A 197 -10.08 -19.80 4.89
N GLY A 198 -11.30 -19.45 4.48
CA GLY A 198 -12.50 -20.24 4.79
C GLY A 198 -12.63 -21.57 4.06
N GLU A 199 -11.76 -21.87 3.08
CA GLU A 199 -11.85 -23.08 2.24
C GLU A 199 -10.73 -24.07 2.56
N GLU A 200 -9.59 -23.97 1.88
CA GLU A 200 -8.47 -24.91 2.02
C GLU A 200 -7.82 -24.82 3.40
N GLY A 201 -7.67 -23.61 3.95
CA GLY A 201 -7.18 -23.42 5.32
C GLY A 201 -8.09 -24.11 6.35
N ALA A 202 -9.40 -23.98 6.21
CA ALA A 202 -10.37 -24.66 7.07
C ALA A 202 -10.25 -26.20 6.92
N ARG A 203 -10.13 -26.72 5.70
CA ARG A 203 -9.92 -28.16 5.44
C ARG A 203 -8.65 -28.70 6.09
N LEU A 204 -7.55 -27.95 6.03
CA LEU A 204 -6.28 -28.32 6.68
C LEU A 204 -6.45 -28.43 8.21
N ILE A 205 -7.15 -27.47 8.82
CA ILE A 205 -7.42 -27.48 10.26
C ILE A 205 -8.35 -28.64 10.64
N GLU A 206 -9.44 -28.85 9.90
CA GLU A 206 -10.38 -29.95 10.14
C GLU A 206 -9.72 -31.32 10.01
N ALA A 207 -8.76 -31.47 9.10
CA ALA A 207 -8.01 -32.71 8.92
C ALA A 207 -7.26 -33.14 10.21
N LEU A 208 -6.88 -32.18 11.07
CA LEU A 208 -6.22 -32.46 12.36
C LEU A 208 -7.13 -33.19 13.37
N THR A 209 -8.45 -33.11 13.17
CA THR A 209 -9.45 -33.71 14.06
C THR A 209 -9.89 -35.10 13.60
N ARG A 210 -9.52 -35.51 12.38
CA ARG A 210 -9.91 -36.81 11.84
C ARG A 210 -9.09 -37.94 12.49
N PRO A 211 -9.71 -39.06 12.88
CA PRO A 211 -8.96 -40.23 13.35
C PRO A 211 -8.04 -40.74 12.25
N ALA A 212 -6.81 -41.15 12.61
CA ALA A 212 -5.88 -41.75 11.65
C ALA A 212 -6.51 -43.01 11.04
N GLY A 213 -6.61 -43.05 9.70
CA GLY A 213 -7.09 -44.24 9.00
C GLY A 213 -7.76 -44.05 7.62
N ARG A 214 -7.99 -42.82 7.13
CA ARG A 214 -8.59 -42.60 5.78
C ARG A 214 -8.10 -41.36 5.02
N ALA A 215 -6.95 -40.78 5.38
CA ALA A 215 -6.42 -39.61 4.66
C ALA A 215 -5.48 -40.04 3.52
N SER A 216 -5.69 -39.51 2.32
CA SER A 216 -4.77 -39.57 1.18
C SER A 216 -4.08 -38.21 0.98
N GLY A 217 -2.86 -38.20 0.41
CA GLY A 217 -2.07 -36.99 0.19
C GLY A 217 -1.20 -36.55 1.40
N PRO A 218 -0.65 -35.32 1.42
CA PRO A 218 0.24 -34.83 2.48
C PRO A 218 -0.33 -34.92 3.91
N ALA A 219 -1.66 -34.97 4.04
CA ALA A 219 -2.38 -35.16 5.30
C ALA A 219 -2.30 -36.59 5.89
N ALA A 220 -1.81 -37.60 5.13
CA ALA A 220 -1.69 -38.98 5.59
C ALA A 220 -0.62 -39.20 6.67
N ARG A 221 0.29 -38.23 6.86
CA ARG A 221 1.40 -38.28 7.82
C ARG A 221 1.16 -37.51 9.12
N ALA A 222 0.01 -36.83 9.27
CA ALA A 222 -0.32 -36.13 10.50
C ALA A 222 -0.60 -37.14 11.64
N PRO A 223 -0.02 -36.96 12.85
CA PRO A 223 -0.31 -37.82 13.99
C PRO A 223 -1.82 -37.85 14.28
N ALA A 224 -2.37 -39.03 14.58
CA ALA A 224 -3.79 -39.22 14.87
C ALA A 224 -4.31 -38.18 15.88
N GLY A 225 -5.34 -37.40 15.52
CA GLY A 225 -6.19 -36.66 16.44
C GLY A 225 -5.50 -35.65 17.38
N ARG A 226 -4.44 -34.96 16.96
CA ARG A 226 -3.80 -33.92 17.81
C ARG A 226 -4.66 -32.67 18.02
N GLY A 227 -5.59 -32.37 17.10
CA GLY A 227 -6.32 -31.09 17.12
C GLY A 227 -5.38 -29.87 17.04
N LEU A 228 -5.91 -28.68 17.30
CA LEU A 228 -5.10 -27.47 17.46
C LEU A 228 -4.51 -27.39 18.88
N PRO A 229 -3.34 -26.77 19.08
CA PRO A 229 -2.84 -26.47 20.43
C PRO A 229 -3.87 -25.63 21.20
N ALA A 230 -4.04 -25.89 22.50
CA ALA A 230 -5.14 -25.31 23.30
C ALA A 230 -5.22 -23.77 23.31
N ARG A 231 -4.09 -23.07 23.12
CA ARG A 231 -4.03 -21.60 23.06
C ARG A 231 -4.24 -21.02 21.66
N VAL A 232 -4.35 -21.87 20.64
CA VAL A 232 -4.48 -21.46 19.24
C VAL A 232 -5.95 -21.28 18.91
N ILE A 233 -6.30 -20.07 18.46
CA ILE A 233 -7.67 -19.68 18.12
C ILE A 233 -7.73 -19.51 16.60
N PRO A 234 -8.42 -20.40 15.87
CA PRO A 234 -8.58 -20.24 14.43
C PRO A 234 -9.52 -19.07 14.12
N VAL A 235 -9.10 -18.21 13.19
CA VAL A 235 -9.89 -17.07 12.69
C VAL A 235 -9.97 -17.18 11.17
N ALA A 236 -11.15 -17.52 10.70
CA ALA A 236 -11.44 -17.56 9.27
C ALA A 236 -11.53 -16.14 8.70
N VAL A 237 -10.79 -15.89 7.63
CA VAL A 237 -10.89 -14.69 6.80
C VAL A 237 -11.27 -15.08 5.37
N HIS A 238 -11.74 -14.12 4.58
CA HIS A 238 -12.04 -14.38 3.17
C HIS A 238 -10.78 -14.85 2.42
N HIS A 239 -9.66 -14.19 2.65
CA HIS A 239 -8.37 -14.58 2.10
C HIS A 239 -7.23 -14.07 3.00
N VAL A 240 -6.24 -14.90 3.27
CA VAL A 240 -5.14 -14.59 4.21
C VAL A 240 -4.28 -13.38 3.79
N GLY A 241 -4.21 -13.11 2.48
CA GLY A 241 -3.53 -11.93 1.94
C GLY A 241 -4.13 -10.59 2.39
N SER A 242 -5.35 -10.57 2.94
CA SER A 242 -5.98 -9.37 3.51
C SER A 242 -5.51 -9.05 4.94
N PHE A 243 -4.73 -9.94 5.56
CA PHE A 243 -4.29 -9.80 6.94
C PHE A 243 -2.89 -9.18 7.02
N GLY A 244 -2.84 -7.85 7.14
CA GLY A 244 -1.60 -7.07 7.17
C GLY A 244 -1.08 -6.72 8.57
N ILE A 245 -0.04 -5.87 8.59
CA ILE A 245 0.60 -5.34 9.81
C ILE A 245 -0.38 -4.60 10.73
N ASP A 246 -1.38 -3.93 10.18
CA ASP A 246 -2.40 -3.18 10.90
C ASP A 246 -3.25 -4.10 11.78
N LEU A 247 -3.77 -5.19 11.21
CA LEU A 247 -4.53 -6.19 11.96
C LEU A 247 -3.64 -7.01 12.91
N ALA A 248 -2.41 -7.32 12.51
CA ALA A 248 -1.47 -8.08 13.33
C ALA A 248 -1.06 -7.33 14.60
N LEU A 249 -0.66 -6.05 14.48
CA LEU A 249 -0.33 -5.21 15.64
C LEU A 249 -1.57 -4.96 16.51
N ALA A 250 -2.73 -4.74 15.89
CA ALA A 250 -3.98 -4.58 16.63
C ALA A 250 -4.34 -5.83 17.42
N ALA A 251 -4.16 -7.03 16.87
CA ALA A 251 -4.40 -8.29 17.57
C ALA A 251 -3.54 -8.41 18.84
N LEU A 252 -2.25 -8.05 18.77
CA LEU A 252 -1.41 -7.98 19.97
C LEU A 252 -1.93 -6.94 20.96
N ALA A 253 -2.28 -5.74 20.49
CA ALA A 253 -2.85 -4.68 21.33
C ALA A 253 -4.17 -5.11 21.98
N PHE A 254 -4.94 -6.02 21.36
CA PHE A 254 -6.15 -6.60 21.93
C PHE A 254 -5.90 -7.79 22.87
N GLY A 255 -4.66 -8.26 22.99
CA GLY A 255 -4.25 -9.27 23.99
C GLY A 255 -3.86 -10.62 23.41
N ALA A 256 -3.70 -10.75 22.09
CA ALA A 256 -2.99 -11.91 21.54
C ALA A 256 -1.52 -11.86 21.97
N SER A 257 -0.92 -13.01 22.30
CA SER A 257 0.54 -13.11 22.42
C SER A 257 1.18 -13.26 21.04
N GLN A 258 0.48 -13.93 20.12
CA GLN A 258 0.99 -14.32 18.81
C GLN A 258 -0.08 -14.28 17.72
N VAL A 259 0.37 -14.07 16.48
CA VAL A 259 -0.42 -14.20 15.26
C VAL A 259 0.35 -15.06 14.26
N ALA A 260 -0.28 -16.14 13.83
CA ALA A 260 0.18 -17.00 12.76
C ALA A 260 -0.81 -16.94 11.59
N VAL A 261 -0.30 -16.75 10.37
CA VAL A 261 -1.09 -16.88 9.13
C VAL A 261 -0.78 -18.26 8.53
N LEU A 262 -1.80 -19.09 8.35
CA LEU A 262 -1.71 -20.36 7.61
C LEU A 262 -1.99 -20.08 6.13
N ALA A 263 -0.95 -20.03 5.31
CA ALA A 263 -1.10 -19.90 3.87
C ALA A 263 -1.30 -21.30 3.26
N SER A 264 -2.53 -21.62 2.84
CA SER A 264 -2.83 -22.89 2.18
C SER A 264 -2.12 -23.02 0.82
N PRO A 265 -2.01 -24.24 0.24
CA PRO A 265 -1.26 -24.47 -0.99
C PRO A 265 -1.74 -23.67 -2.22
N ASP A 266 -3.00 -23.26 -2.23
CA ASP A 266 -3.64 -22.46 -3.28
C ASP A 266 -3.45 -20.93 -3.09
N ILE A 267 -2.76 -20.51 -2.03
CA ILE A 267 -2.40 -19.10 -1.83
C ILE A 267 -1.14 -18.77 -2.63
N ALA A 268 -1.21 -17.70 -3.42
CA ALA A 268 -0.08 -17.27 -4.24
C ALA A 268 1.17 -16.96 -3.38
N PRO A 269 2.38 -17.42 -3.77
CA PRO A 269 3.61 -17.21 -3.01
C PRO A 269 3.89 -15.73 -2.68
N GLN A 270 3.61 -14.84 -3.61
CA GLN A 270 3.74 -13.38 -3.43
C GLN A 270 2.89 -12.81 -2.28
N TYR A 271 1.74 -13.40 -1.94
CA TYR A 271 0.95 -12.98 -0.77
C TYR A 271 1.61 -13.38 0.54
N ARG A 272 2.18 -14.60 0.59
CA ARG A 272 2.95 -15.09 1.73
C ARG A 272 4.19 -14.24 1.96
N GLU A 273 4.95 -13.94 0.90
CA GLU A 273 6.15 -13.11 0.95
C GLU A 273 5.85 -11.67 1.40
N ALA A 274 4.78 -11.07 0.85
CA ALA A 274 4.33 -9.75 1.25
C ALA A 274 3.93 -9.71 2.74
N THR A 275 3.15 -10.70 3.20
CA THR A 275 2.74 -10.81 4.61
C THR A 275 3.95 -11.02 5.51
N GLY A 276 4.89 -11.88 5.12
CA GLY A 276 6.14 -12.12 5.85
C GLY A 276 6.98 -10.85 5.99
N THR A 277 7.08 -10.05 4.94
CA THR A 277 7.79 -8.75 4.96
C THR A 277 7.13 -7.77 5.94
N GLN A 278 5.79 -7.68 5.93
CA GLN A 278 5.04 -6.85 6.88
C GLN A 278 5.23 -7.34 8.32
N PHE A 279 5.20 -8.65 8.54
CA PHE A 279 5.39 -9.26 9.86
C PHE A 279 6.81 -9.09 10.39
N ALA A 280 7.84 -9.04 9.53
CA ALA A 280 9.20 -8.73 9.94
C ALA A 280 9.32 -7.28 10.47
N ILE A 281 8.64 -6.33 9.84
CA ILE A 281 8.56 -4.94 10.33
C ILE A 281 7.85 -4.93 11.69
N ALA A 282 6.69 -5.58 11.80
CA ALA A 282 5.93 -5.67 13.04
C ALA A 282 6.76 -6.30 14.17
N GLN A 283 7.47 -7.38 13.89
CA GLN A 283 8.35 -8.09 14.84
C GLN A 283 9.48 -7.18 15.33
N THR A 284 10.08 -6.38 14.44
CA THR A 284 11.13 -5.42 14.79
C THR A 284 10.58 -4.34 15.73
N LEU A 285 9.38 -3.81 15.44
CA LEU A 285 8.73 -2.79 16.26
C LEU A 285 8.41 -3.30 17.67
N VAL A 286 7.79 -4.47 17.80
CA VAL A 286 7.43 -5.01 19.13
C VAL A 286 8.66 -5.48 19.90
N GLY A 287 9.67 -6.03 19.22
CA GLY A 287 10.94 -6.39 19.84
C GLY A 287 11.66 -5.16 20.41
N ALA A 288 11.62 -4.02 19.72
CA ALA A 288 12.16 -2.75 20.22
C ALA A 288 11.42 -2.20 21.44
N LEU A 289 10.14 -2.58 21.63
CA LEU A 289 9.37 -2.27 22.84
C LEU A 289 9.64 -3.23 24.01
N GLY A 290 10.53 -4.21 23.82
CA GLY A 290 10.91 -5.18 24.85
C GLY A 290 10.08 -6.48 24.86
N TYR A 291 9.08 -6.61 23.99
CA TYR A 291 8.28 -7.84 23.89
C TYR A 291 9.12 -8.98 23.31
N GLN A 292 9.38 -10.00 24.12
CA GLN A 292 10.24 -11.13 23.78
C GLN A 292 9.47 -12.27 23.14
N GLY A 293 10.14 -12.95 22.21
CA GLY A 293 9.61 -14.10 21.48
C GLY A 293 9.15 -13.76 20.07
N ARG A 294 8.74 -14.80 19.34
CA ARG A 294 8.26 -14.67 17.97
C ARG A 294 6.77 -14.39 17.98
N HIS A 295 6.38 -13.14 17.78
CA HIS A 295 4.98 -12.69 17.80
C HIS A 295 4.27 -12.97 16.47
N PHE A 296 4.99 -12.94 15.37
CA PHE A 296 4.41 -13.03 14.04
C PHE A 296 5.04 -14.15 13.22
N SER A 297 4.21 -14.94 12.56
CA SER A 297 4.66 -16.03 11.68
C SER A 297 3.72 -16.23 10.50
N VAL A 298 4.29 -16.63 9.37
CA VAL A 298 3.53 -17.18 8.24
C VAL A 298 3.93 -18.64 8.11
N ILE A 299 2.95 -19.52 8.19
CA ILE A 299 3.09 -20.98 8.10
C ILE A 299 2.66 -21.39 6.70
N ASP A 300 3.54 -22.11 6.00
CA ASP A 300 3.24 -22.69 4.69
C ASP A 300 2.46 -23.99 4.87
N GLY A 301 1.17 -23.98 4.54
CA GLY A 301 0.29 -25.14 4.62
C GLY A 301 0.59 -26.21 3.56
N SER A 302 1.44 -25.92 2.57
CA SER A 302 1.94 -26.94 1.64
C SER A 302 3.10 -27.78 2.22
N ASP A 303 3.76 -27.28 3.26
CA ASP A 303 4.82 -28.01 3.97
C ASP A 303 4.21 -29.13 4.82
N PRO A 304 4.60 -30.41 4.63
CA PRO A 304 4.13 -31.52 5.47
C PRO A 304 4.36 -31.30 6.98
N GLY A 305 5.35 -30.48 7.36
CA GLY A 305 5.68 -30.13 8.74
C GLY A 305 4.91 -28.93 9.32
N TRP A 306 3.93 -28.37 8.61
CA TRP A 306 3.21 -27.15 9.05
C TRP A 306 2.57 -27.29 10.44
N VAL A 307 2.07 -28.48 10.77
CA VAL A 307 1.46 -28.78 12.08
C VAL A 307 2.53 -28.71 13.17
N ASP A 308 3.68 -29.33 12.96
CA ASP A 308 4.76 -29.30 13.94
C ASP A 308 5.32 -27.87 14.10
N ALA A 309 5.37 -27.09 13.02
CA ALA A 309 5.71 -25.67 13.09
C ALA A 309 4.73 -24.88 13.98
N LEU A 310 3.43 -25.16 13.88
CA LEU A 310 2.40 -24.54 14.74
C LEU A 310 2.56 -24.95 16.21
N PHE A 311 2.79 -26.24 16.48
CA PHE A 311 3.01 -26.74 17.84
C PHE A 311 4.34 -26.26 18.46
N ALA A 312 5.35 -25.97 17.63
CA ALA A 312 6.65 -25.47 18.06
C ALA A 312 6.62 -23.97 18.45
N LEU A 313 5.53 -23.25 18.17
CA LEU A 313 5.40 -21.85 18.58
C LEU A 313 5.30 -21.74 20.11
N ALA A 314 6.42 -21.46 20.77
CA ALA A 314 6.43 -21.10 22.18
C ALA A 314 5.67 -19.78 22.42
N PRO A 315 4.89 -19.65 23.52
CA PRO A 315 4.26 -18.40 23.92
C PRO A 315 5.24 -17.22 23.92
N ALA A 316 4.92 -16.16 23.19
CA ALA A 316 5.62 -14.88 23.27
C ALA A 316 5.07 -14.02 24.42
N VAL A 317 5.84 -13.04 24.87
CA VAL A 317 5.45 -12.15 25.98
C VAL A 317 4.33 -11.22 25.54
N GLY A 318 3.11 -11.47 26.00
CA GLY A 318 1.94 -10.63 25.71
C GLY A 318 1.87 -9.34 26.52
N ILE A 319 0.80 -8.58 26.30
CA ILE A 319 0.46 -7.39 27.10
C ILE A 319 -0.37 -7.76 28.33
N ALA A 320 -0.29 -6.91 29.36
CA ALA A 320 -1.07 -7.07 30.59
C ALA A 320 -2.52 -6.56 30.42
N GLN A 321 -2.69 -5.38 29.81
CA GLN A 321 -3.99 -4.75 29.63
C GLN A 321 -4.31 -4.56 28.15
N SER A 322 -5.41 -5.17 27.69
CA SER A 322 -5.90 -5.02 26.33
C SER A 322 -6.39 -3.61 26.02
N ALA A 323 -6.19 -3.20 24.77
CA ALA A 323 -6.73 -1.98 24.22
C ALA A 323 -8.25 -2.03 24.07
N SER A 324 -8.87 -0.86 24.15
CA SER A 324 -10.31 -0.64 23.95
C SER A 324 -10.64 0.20 22.70
N PHE A 325 -9.64 0.62 21.93
CA PHE A 325 -9.88 1.37 20.70
C PHE A 325 -10.56 0.49 19.65
N ALA A 326 -11.28 1.13 18.72
CA ALA A 326 -11.78 0.48 17.52
C ALA A 326 -10.83 0.77 16.36
N LEU A 327 -10.62 -0.22 15.48
CA LEU A 327 -9.90 0.01 14.23
C LEU A 327 -10.69 0.92 13.31
N SER A 328 -9.94 1.73 12.56
CA SER A 328 -10.51 2.64 11.57
C SER A 328 -10.22 2.15 10.16
N GLU A 329 -10.96 2.67 9.18
CA GLU A 329 -10.68 2.45 7.75
C GLU A 329 -9.40 3.16 7.27
N ASP A 330 -8.74 3.91 8.15
CA ASP A 330 -7.39 4.45 7.94
C ASP A 330 -6.37 3.47 8.53
N LYS A 331 -5.66 2.79 7.62
CA LYS A 331 -4.66 1.78 7.95
C LYS A 331 -3.54 2.34 8.82
N ARG A 332 -3.05 3.55 8.53
CA ARG A 332 -1.92 4.12 9.27
C ARG A 332 -2.34 4.49 10.67
N ARG A 333 -3.48 5.16 10.81
CA ARG A 333 -4.04 5.46 12.14
C ARG A 333 -4.27 4.20 12.99
N SER A 334 -4.71 3.11 12.37
CA SER A 334 -4.87 1.81 13.03
C SER A 334 -3.54 1.23 13.55
N ILE A 335 -2.48 1.29 12.74
CA ILE A 335 -1.12 0.90 13.16
C ILE A 335 -0.63 1.79 14.31
N GLU A 336 -0.86 3.10 14.21
CA GLU A 336 -0.47 4.06 15.23
C GLU A 336 -1.13 3.78 16.57
N PHE A 337 -2.45 3.58 16.61
CA PHE A 337 -3.15 3.27 17.87
C PHE A 337 -2.66 1.96 18.49
N ALA A 338 -2.38 0.94 17.67
CA ALA A 338 -1.81 -0.31 18.16
C ALA A 338 -0.42 -0.08 18.77
N LEU A 339 0.48 0.63 18.09
CA LEU A 339 1.84 0.89 18.58
C LEU A 339 1.88 1.81 19.79
N ASP A 340 1.04 2.86 19.81
CA ASP A 340 0.95 3.78 20.95
C ASP A 340 0.45 3.03 22.20
N HIS A 341 -0.53 2.12 22.05
CA HIS A 341 -0.98 1.25 23.14
C HIS A 341 0.11 0.27 23.60
N LEU A 342 0.76 -0.42 22.67
CA LEU A 342 1.85 -1.35 22.97
C LEU A 342 3.04 -0.66 23.65
N ALA A 343 3.39 0.56 23.24
CA ALA A 343 4.43 1.35 23.88
C ALA A 343 4.02 1.83 25.27
N GLY A 344 2.76 2.21 25.47
CA GLY A 344 2.20 2.54 26.78
C GLY A 344 2.27 1.36 27.76
N GLN A 345 1.88 0.16 27.30
CA GLN A 345 1.96 -1.08 28.09
C GLN A 345 3.41 -1.48 28.39
N ALA A 346 4.33 -1.30 27.44
CA ALA A 346 5.75 -1.56 27.65
C ALA A 346 6.32 -0.67 28.76
N LYS A 347 6.00 0.63 28.75
CA LYS A 347 6.39 1.58 29.82
C LYS A 347 5.79 1.20 31.17
N ALA A 348 4.50 0.83 31.20
CA ALA A 348 3.82 0.41 32.42
C ALA A 348 4.45 -0.86 33.03
N ASN A 349 5.00 -1.74 32.19
CA ASN A 349 5.72 -2.94 32.60
C ASN A 349 7.22 -2.71 32.88
N GLY A 350 7.68 -1.46 32.89
CA GLY A 350 9.07 -1.11 33.20
C GLY A 350 10.07 -1.36 32.07
N PHE A 351 9.61 -1.63 30.84
CA PHE A 351 10.50 -1.72 29.69
C PHE A 351 10.97 -0.35 29.23
N ALA A 352 12.25 -0.25 28.88
CA ALA A 352 12.80 0.94 28.26
C ALA A 352 12.32 1.04 26.81
N VAL A 353 11.42 1.99 26.53
CA VAL A 353 10.98 2.28 25.17
C VAL A 353 12.01 3.20 24.51
N PRO A 354 12.69 2.76 23.43
CA PRO A 354 13.65 3.58 22.73
C PRO A 354 12.94 4.76 22.06
N GLN A 355 13.66 5.88 21.88
CA GLN A 355 13.11 7.01 21.13
C GLN A 355 12.80 6.62 19.69
N SER A 356 13.72 5.91 19.04
CA SER A 356 13.58 5.44 17.67
C SER A 356 14.14 4.04 17.47
N VAL A 357 13.59 3.31 16.50
CA VAL A 357 14.10 2.01 16.03
C VAL A 357 14.36 2.09 14.52
N ALA A 358 15.52 1.59 14.09
CA ALA A 358 15.83 1.45 12.66
C ALA A 358 14.99 0.32 12.04
N LEU A 359 14.49 0.53 10.83
CA LEU A 359 13.71 -0.46 10.09
C LEU A 359 14.45 -0.90 8.84
N ALA A 360 14.09 -2.08 8.33
CA ALA A 360 14.60 -2.56 7.05
C ALA A 360 14.25 -1.58 5.92
N ALA A 361 15.11 -1.52 4.90
CA ALA A 361 14.87 -0.71 3.72
C ALA A 361 13.53 -1.07 3.07
N GLY A 362 12.76 -0.05 2.69
CA GLY A 362 11.42 -0.22 2.13
C GLY A 362 10.30 -0.29 3.17
N ALA A 363 10.60 -0.21 4.47
CA ALA A 363 9.56 -0.04 5.47
C ALA A 363 8.82 1.30 5.27
N PRO A 364 7.49 1.34 5.47
CA PRO A 364 6.66 2.51 5.15
C PRO A 364 6.71 3.61 6.22
N PHE A 365 7.68 3.55 7.13
CA PHE A 365 7.89 4.50 8.20
C PHE A 365 9.32 5.00 8.15
N GLY A 366 9.51 6.30 8.32
CA GLY A 366 10.84 6.86 8.38
C GLY A 366 10.90 8.35 8.15
N THR A 367 12.11 8.86 8.17
CA THR A 367 12.42 10.28 8.00
C THR A 367 13.08 10.54 6.64
N LEU A 368 13.41 11.81 6.40
CA LEU A 368 14.13 12.27 5.22
C LEU A 368 15.40 13.00 5.65
N LYS A 369 16.54 12.66 5.06
CA LYS A 369 17.77 13.45 5.19
C LYS A 369 17.91 14.38 3.99
N VAL A 370 18.00 15.68 4.28
CA VAL A 370 18.17 16.73 3.27
C VAL A 370 19.57 17.31 3.35
N ARG A 371 20.32 17.22 2.25
CA ARG A 371 21.61 17.89 2.09
C ARG A 371 21.40 19.39 1.95
N ARG A 372 21.66 20.14 3.03
CA ARG A 372 21.36 21.58 3.13
C ARG A 372 22.15 22.42 2.12
N ASP A 373 23.39 22.02 1.86
CA ASP A 373 24.30 22.60 0.88
C ASP A 373 23.87 22.39 -0.57
N SER A 374 23.07 21.35 -0.86
CA SER A 374 22.57 21.07 -2.22
C SER A 374 21.11 21.51 -2.42
N CYS A 375 20.34 21.67 -1.33
CA CYS A 375 18.92 21.95 -1.40
C CYS A 375 18.64 23.43 -1.70
N THR A 376 18.19 23.72 -2.93
CA THR A 376 17.85 25.07 -3.39
C THR A 376 16.51 25.61 -2.88
N LEU A 377 15.76 24.82 -2.11
CA LEU A 377 14.43 25.19 -1.60
C LEU A 377 13.43 25.56 -2.74
N CYS A 378 13.49 24.82 -3.86
CA CYS A 378 12.58 25.00 -5.00
C CYS A 378 11.15 24.48 -4.78
N MET A 379 10.90 23.80 -3.65
CA MET A 379 9.60 23.28 -3.23
C MET A 379 8.95 22.21 -4.14
N ALA A 380 9.66 21.69 -5.14
CA ALA A 380 9.17 20.59 -5.99
C ALA A 380 8.74 19.35 -5.18
N CYS A 381 9.48 19.03 -4.12
CA CYS A 381 9.21 17.89 -3.25
C CYS A 381 7.87 18.00 -2.49
N ILE A 382 7.39 19.21 -2.19
CA ILE A 382 6.11 19.44 -1.54
C ILE A 382 4.97 19.08 -2.50
N GLY A 383 5.01 19.60 -3.73
CA GLY A 383 4.01 19.29 -4.76
C GLY A 383 3.98 17.82 -5.19
N ALA A 384 5.10 17.11 -5.01
CA ALA A 384 5.23 15.69 -5.28
C ALA A 384 4.72 14.77 -4.15
N CYS A 385 4.49 15.29 -2.93
CA CYS A 385 4.14 14.47 -1.78
C CYS A 385 2.62 14.24 -1.67
N PRO A 386 2.10 13.02 -1.90
CA PRO A 386 0.66 12.74 -1.83
C PRO A 386 0.12 12.78 -0.39
N GLU A 387 0.97 12.48 0.60
CA GLU A 387 0.61 12.41 2.02
C GLU A 387 0.68 13.77 2.73
N SER A 388 1.07 14.83 2.03
CA SER A 388 1.33 16.14 2.66
C SER A 388 2.30 16.04 3.85
N ALA A 389 3.32 15.18 3.74
CA ALA A 389 4.36 15.02 4.74
C ALA A 389 5.40 16.15 4.67
N LEU A 390 5.58 16.76 3.50
CA LEU A 390 6.44 17.92 3.29
C LEU A 390 5.57 19.18 3.19
N LEU A 391 6.02 20.26 3.83
CA LEU A 391 5.28 21.51 3.98
C LEU A 391 6.21 22.70 3.71
N ASP A 392 5.67 23.78 3.16
CA ASP A 392 6.38 25.05 3.03
C ASP A 392 6.26 25.84 4.33
N ASN A 393 6.89 27.02 4.40
CA ASN A 393 6.57 28.05 5.38
C ASN A 393 6.25 29.35 4.61
N PRO A 394 5.05 29.93 4.76
CA PRO A 394 4.69 31.17 4.08
C PRO A 394 5.56 32.38 4.46
N ASP A 395 6.10 32.38 5.68
CA ASP A 395 6.80 33.53 6.26
C ASP A 395 8.31 33.50 6.03
N SER A 396 8.87 32.32 5.72
CA SER A 396 10.32 32.13 5.56
C SER A 396 10.64 30.97 4.61
N PRO A 397 11.81 30.98 3.93
CA PRO A 397 12.17 29.89 3.03
C PRO A 397 12.63 28.66 3.84
N GLN A 398 11.66 27.89 4.32
CA GLN A 398 11.87 26.66 5.07
C GLN A 398 11.17 25.48 4.39
N LEU A 399 11.87 24.34 4.37
CA LEU A 399 11.29 23.05 4.07
C LEU A 399 10.97 22.35 5.39
N ARG A 400 9.69 22.16 5.67
CA ARG A 400 9.20 21.51 6.89
C ARG A 400 8.69 20.09 6.60
N PHE A 401 8.69 19.24 7.62
CA PHE A 401 8.35 17.83 7.49
C PHE A 401 7.58 17.31 8.70
N ILE A 402 6.48 16.59 8.46
CA ILE A 402 5.76 15.81 9.47
C ILE A 402 6.08 14.34 9.22
N GLU A 403 6.96 13.76 10.04
CA GLU A 403 7.45 12.39 9.89
C GLU A 403 6.32 11.37 9.94
N ARG A 404 5.31 11.60 10.79
CA ARG A 404 4.15 10.72 10.93
C ARG A 404 3.34 10.60 9.64
N ASN A 405 3.38 11.60 8.76
CA ASN A 405 2.69 11.55 7.47
C ASN A 405 3.53 10.88 6.38
N CYS A 406 4.81 10.58 6.59
CA CYS A 406 5.62 9.99 5.53
C CYS A 406 5.32 8.49 5.34
N VAL A 407 5.12 8.07 4.09
CA VAL A 407 4.95 6.65 3.69
C VAL A 407 6.19 6.07 2.99
N GLN A 408 7.31 6.80 3.00
CA GLN A 408 8.58 6.38 2.39
C GLN A 408 8.47 5.98 0.90
N CYS A 409 7.59 6.63 0.13
CA CYS A 409 7.35 6.30 -1.30
C CYS A 409 8.44 6.76 -2.27
N GLY A 410 9.38 7.61 -1.83
CA GLY A 410 10.51 8.06 -2.64
C GLY A 410 10.21 9.15 -3.69
N LEU A 411 8.94 9.55 -3.90
CA LEU A 411 8.58 10.59 -4.87
C LEU A 411 9.35 11.90 -4.65
N CYS A 412 9.51 12.34 -3.39
CA CYS A 412 10.27 13.54 -3.04
C CYS A 412 11.74 13.47 -3.48
N ALA A 413 12.39 12.31 -3.34
CA ALA A 413 13.77 12.09 -3.76
C ALA A 413 13.89 12.08 -5.29
N LYS A 414 12.98 11.37 -5.97
CA LYS A 414 12.94 11.28 -7.44
C LYS A 414 12.66 12.63 -8.12
N THR A 415 11.80 13.46 -7.54
CA THR A 415 11.47 14.78 -8.10
C THR A 415 12.51 15.86 -7.79
N CYS A 416 13.49 15.61 -6.91
CA CYS A 416 14.43 16.62 -6.46
C CYS A 416 15.48 16.88 -7.56
N PRO A 417 15.50 18.06 -8.20
CA PRO A 417 16.44 18.33 -9.30
C PRO A 417 17.90 18.33 -8.84
N GLU A 418 18.15 18.62 -7.56
CA GLU A 418 19.49 18.67 -6.96
C GLU A 418 19.88 17.36 -6.25
N GLN A 419 19.02 16.33 -6.31
CA GLN A 419 19.24 15.04 -5.62
C GLN A 419 19.61 15.22 -4.14
N ALA A 420 18.97 16.17 -3.46
CA ALA A 420 19.32 16.57 -2.10
C ALA A 420 18.62 15.73 -1.01
N ILE A 421 17.68 14.85 -1.38
CA ILE A 421 16.82 14.13 -0.44
C ILE A 421 17.16 12.63 -0.47
N THR A 422 17.35 12.05 0.72
CA THR A 422 17.50 10.59 0.91
C THR A 422 16.52 10.10 1.98
N LEU A 423 16.05 8.86 1.84
CA LEU A 423 15.10 8.23 2.74
C LEU A 423 15.83 7.46 3.84
N GLU A 424 15.31 7.49 5.06
CA GLU A 424 15.82 6.70 6.19
C GLU A 424 14.66 6.00 6.90
N SER A 425 14.56 4.69 6.70
CA SER A 425 13.53 3.85 7.30
C SER A 425 13.75 3.69 8.80
N ARG A 426 12.81 4.21 9.59
CA ARG A 426 12.81 4.15 11.06
C ARG A 426 11.40 4.34 11.60
N TYR A 427 11.20 3.99 12.87
CA TYR A 427 9.98 4.35 13.60
C TYR A 427 10.34 5.07 14.89
N VAL A 428 9.60 6.13 15.20
CA VAL A 428 9.74 6.91 16.43
C VAL A 428 8.45 6.72 17.24
N PHE A 429 8.58 6.32 18.50
CA PHE A 429 7.45 6.03 19.39
C PHE A 429 6.90 7.27 20.10
N GLY A 430 7.56 8.42 19.95
CA GLY A 430 7.15 9.68 20.55
C GLY A 430 6.26 10.54 19.65
N GLU A 431 5.58 11.48 20.29
CA GLU A 431 4.63 12.42 19.68
C GLU A 431 5.30 13.45 18.75
N GLU A 432 6.63 13.63 18.85
CA GLU A 432 7.36 14.66 18.09
C GLU A 432 7.17 14.53 16.58
N THR A 433 6.94 13.30 16.09
CA THR A 433 6.74 13.02 14.66
C THR A 433 5.43 13.58 14.10
N ARG A 434 4.47 13.95 14.96
CA ARG A 434 3.19 14.56 14.58
C ARG A 434 3.32 16.07 14.38
N THR A 435 4.45 16.66 14.77
CA THR A 435 4.71 18.10 14.62
C THR A 435 5.67 18.38 13.46
N PRO A 436 5.50 19.50 12.74
CA PRO A 436 6.42 19.88 11.68
C PRO A 436 7.83 20.18 12.23
N VAL A 437 8.84 19.56 11.65
CA VAL A 437 10.27 19.88 11.88
C VAL A 437 10.89 20.55 10.66
N VAL A 438 11.85 21.45 10.85
CA VAL A 438 12.56 22.12 9.74
C VAL A 438 13.69 21.20 9.24
N LEU A 439 13.60 20.75 7.99
CA LEU A 439 14.64 19.96 7.34
C LEU A 439 15.75 20.85 6.76
N ASN A 440 15.37 21.96 6.14
CA ASN A 440 16.29 22.96 5.62
C ASN A 440 15.69 24.36 5.67
N GLU A 441 16.56 25.36 5.77
CA GLU A 441 16.21 26.78 5.79
C GLU A 441 17.32 27.57 5.09
N ALA A 442 16.94 28.62 4.36
CA ALA A 442 17.90 29.53 3.75
C ALA A 442 17.53 30.99 4.04
N GLN A 443 18.49 31.88 3.86
CA GLN A 443 18.21 33.31 3.89
C GLN A 443 17.38 33.72 2.66
N PRO A 444 16.29 34.48 2.87
CA PRO A 444 15.54 35.04 1.78
C PRO A 444 16.40 36.03 0.99
N PHE A 445 16.35 35.91 -0.33
CA PHE A 445 16.88 36.92 -1.23
C PHE A 445 15.83 38.01 -1.42
N HIS A 446 16.22 39.24 -1.14
CA HIS A 446 15.36 40.42 -1.22
C HIS A 446 15.54 41.05 -2.61
N CYS A 447 14.43 41.43 -3.23
CA CYS A 447 14.45 42.09 -4.54
C CYS A 447 15.32 43.35 -4.50
N ILE A 448 16.24 43.47 -5.47
CA ILE A 448 17.16 44.62 -5.57
C ILE A 448 16.45 45.96 -5.88
N SER A 449 15.17 45.93 -6.24
CA SER A 449 14.37 47.12 -6.57
C SER A 449 13.43 47.52 -5.41
N CYS A 450 12.58 46.61 -4.92
CA CYS A 450 11.59 46.92 -3.88
C CYS A 450 11.89 46.35 -2.49
N GLY A 451 12.95 45.54 -2.35
CA GLY A 451 13.29 44.89 -1.08
C GLY A 451 12.37 43.74 -0.68
N LYS A 452 11.32 43.38 -1.44
CA LYS A 452 10.43 42.24 -1.12
C LYS A 452 11.19 40.89 -1.21
N PRO A 453 11.06 39.99 -0.21
CA PRO A 453 11.64 38.65 -0.30
C PRO A 453 10.91 37.82 -1.37
N PHE A 454 11.64 37.15 -2.26
CA PHE A 454 11.00 36.39 -3.37
C PHE A 454 11.72 35.10 -3.79
N GLY A 455 12.77 34.70 -3.08
CA GLY A 455 13.52 33.47 -3.36
C GLY A 455 14.57 33.21 -2.29
N THR A 456 15.40 32.20 -2.48
CA THR A 456 16.55 31.95 -1.60
C THR A 456 17.83 32.45 -2.26
N ARG A 457 18.80 32.90 -1.45
CA ARG A 457 20.11 33.34 -1.97
C ARG A 457 20.74 32.26 -2.86
N GLN A 458 20.74 31.02 -2.39
CA GLN A 458 21.30 29.88 -3.11
C GLN A 458 20.61 29.59 -4.46
N MET A 459 19.28 29.73 -4.54
CA MET A 459 18.55 29.57 -5.80
C MET A 459 18.96 30.65 -6.81
N ILE A 460 19.07 31.90 -6.36
CA ILE A 460 19.47 33.04 -7.20
C ILE A 460 20.92 32.86 -7.69
N ASP A 461 21.83 32.48 -6.80
CA ASP A 461 23.23 32.26 -7.13
C ASP A 461 23.39 31.11 -8.15
N ASN A 462 22.67 29.99 -7.96
CA ASN A 462 22.69 28.86 -8.91
C ASN A 462 22.09 29.23 -10.28
N MET A 463 20.99 29.98 -10.31
CA MET A 463 20.41 30.45 -11.56
C MET A 463 21.36 31.40 -12.30
N LEU A 464 21.98 32.35 -11.61
CA LEU A 464 22.97 33.26 -12.18
C LEU A 464 24.17 32.49 -12.73
N GLY A 465 24.68 31.51 -11.97
CA GLY A 465 25.79 30.67 -12.42
C GLY A 465 25.47 29.85 -13.68
N ARG A 466 24.28 29.26 -13.77
CA ARG A 466 23.84 28.49 -14.96
C ARG A 466 23.57 29.37 -16.18
N LEU A 467 23.10 30.60 -15.98
CA LEU A 467 22.67 31.49 -17.06
C LEU A 467 23.75 32.50 -17.49
N ALA A 468 24.83 32.66 -16.72
CA ALA A 468 25.90 33.64 -16.99
C ALA A 468 26.54 33.53 -18.39
N GLY A 469 26.51 32.36 -19.01
CA GLY A 469 27.07 32.13 -20.35
C GLY A 469 26.08 32.29 -21.51
N HIS A 470 24.80 32.55 -21.26
CA HIS A 470 23.78 32.58 -22.30
C HIS A 470 23.54 34.01 -22.81
N ALA A 471 23.59 34.22 -24.14
CA ALA A 471 23.54 35.55 -24.75
C ALA A 471 22.32 36.41 -24.35
N MET A 472 21.17 35.76 -24.09
CA MET A 472 19.94 36.43 -23.61
C MET A 472 20.01 36.95 -22.16
N PHE A 473 21.00 36.53 -21.38
CA PHE A 473 21.15 36.90 -19.96
C PHE A 473 22.45 37.67 -19.69
N GLY A 474 23.08 38.24 -20.71
CA GLY A 474 24.20 39.18 -20.55
C GLY A 474 23.74 40.57 -20.07
N GLY A 475 24.59 41.25 -19.29
CA GLY A 475 24.36 42.64 -18.87
C GLY A 475 23.13 42.83 -17.97
N ASP A 476 22.27 43.79 -18.32
CA ASP A 476 21.11 44.20 -17.50
C ASP A 476 20.04 43.12 -17.34
N ALA A 477 19.99 42.16 -18.26
CA ALA A 477 19.09 41.01 -18.16
C ALA A 477 19.41 40.11 -16.95
N ALA A 478 20.68 40.03 -16.52
CA ALA A 478 21.05 39.28 -15.32
C ALA A 478 20.56 39.97 -14.03
N ARG A 479 20.44 41.31 -14.01
CA ARG A 479 19.88 42.05 -12.86
C ARG A 479 18.40 41.73 -12.66
N ARG A 480 17.64 41.49 -13.73
CA ARG A 480 16.22 41.09 -13.66
C ARG A 480 16.01 39.74 -12.97
N LEU A 481 17.00 38.85 -13.03
CA LEU A 481 16.97 37.58 -12.30
C LEU A 481 16.93 37.78 -10.77
N GLN A 482 17.42 38.93 -10.29
CA GLN A 482 17.45 39.33 -8.87
C GLN A 482 16.25 40.23 -8.47
N MET A 483 15.25 40.40 -9.35
CA MET A 483 14.02 41.15 -9.09
C MET A 483 12.81 40.23 -8.88
N CYS A 484 11.87 40.63 -8.01
CA CYS A 484 10.60 39.92 -7.82
C CYS A 484 9.73 39.97 -9.09
N ALA A 485 8.70 39.13 -9.17
CA ALA A 485 7.82 39.04 -10.33
C ALA A 485 7.25 40.40 -10.76
N ASP A 486 6.81 41.20 -9.78
CA ASP A 486 6.22 42.53 -10.02
C ASP A 486 7.27 43.52 -10.57
N CYS A 487 8.43 43.66 -9.90
CA CYS A 487 9.49 44.55 -10.33
C CYS A 487 10.12 44.14 -11.67
N ARG A 488 10.16 42.84 -11.99
CA ARG A 488 10.66 42.35 -13.28
C ARG A 488 9.76 42.81 -14.43
N VAL A 489 8.44 42.74 -14.25
CA VAL A 489 7.48 43.23 -15.26
C VAL A 489 7.61 44.74 -15.43
N VAL A 490 7.71 45.49 -14.32
CA VAL A 490 7.91 46.94 -14.36
C VAL A 490 9.19 47.28 -15.13
N ASP A 491 10.32 46.65 -14.82
CA ASP A 491 11.60 46.92 -15.48
C ASP A 491 11.57 46.58 -16.98
N MET A 492 10.93 45.48 -17.39
CA MET A 492 10.75 45.13 -18.80
C MET A 492 9.94 46.18 -19.58
N VAL A 493 8.84 46.67 -19.00
CA VAL A 493 7.97 47.66 -19.67
C VAL A 493 8.58 49.06 -19.67
N SER A 494 9.35 49.39 -18.62
CA SER A 494 9.91 50.73 -18.43
C SER A 494 11.24 50.95 -19.15
N ASN A 495 11.89 49.88 -19.61
CA ASN A 495 13.21 49.96 -20.22
C ASN A 495 13.10 50.31 -21.73
N PRO A 496 13.49 51.53 -22.14
CA PRO A 496 13.40 51.97 -23.54
C PRO A 496 14.34 51.20 -24.49
N ALA A 497 15.25 50.38 -23.97
CA ALA A 497 16.14 49.52 -24.77
C ALA A 497 15.56 48.13 -25.08
N GLU A 498 14.39 47.77 -24.54
CA GLU A 498 13.71 46.52 -24.92
C GLU A 498 12.76 46.75 -26.10
N SER A 499 12.83 45.85 -27.08
CA SER A 499 11.92 45.86 -28.24
C SER A 499 10.50 45.53 -27.80
N THR A 500 9.61 46.49 -27.93
CA THR A 500 8.17 46.35 -27.72
C THR A 500 7.50 45.80 -28.98
N VAL A 501 6.26 45.31 -28.85
CA VAL A 501 5.47 44.86 -30.02
C VAL A 501 5.28 45.98 -31.07
N PHE A 502 5.41 47.24 -30.65
CA PHE A 502 5.32 48.42 -31.50
C PHE A 502 6.60 48.68 -32.30
N ASP A 503 7.74 48.11 -31.91
CA ASP A 503 8.99 48.22 -32.68
C ASP A 503 9.03 47.25 -33.87
N TYR A 504 8.10 46.29 -33.92
CA TYR A 504 7.98 45.32 -35.01
C TYR A 504 6.95 45.70 -36.08
N THR A 505 6.17 46.77 -35.88
CA THR A 505 5.11 47.18 -36.83
C THR A 505 5.61 47.99 -38.02
N ASP A 506 6.87 48.47 -38.01
CA ASP A 506 7.43 49.29 -39.10
C ASP A 506 8.27 48.52 -40.14
N ARG A 507 8.39 47.19 -40.01
CA ARG A 507 8.89 46.37 -41.13
C ARG A 507 7.76 46.15 -42.14
N LYS A 508 7.64 47.06 -43.10
CA LYS A 508 7.01 46.73 -44.40
C LYS A 508 7.66 45.44 -44.91
N PRO A 509 6.88 44.42 -45.29
CA PRO A 509 7.43 43.25 -45.95
C PRO A 509 8.04 43.71 -47.28
N SER A 510 9.34 43.48 -47.45
CA SER A 510 10.05 43.57 -48.74
C SER A 510 9.88 42.27 -49.50
#